data_AF-A0A261KP41-F1
#
_entry.id   AF-A0A261KP41-F1
#
_cell.length_a   1.000
_cell.length_b   1.000
_cell.length_c   1.000
_cell.angle_alpha   90.00
_cell.angle_beta   90.00
_cell.angle_gamma   90.00
#
_symmetry.space_group_name_H-M   'P 1'
#
loop_
_entity.id
_entity.type
_entity.pdbx_description
1 polymer ?
#
loop_
_entity_poly.entity_id
_entity_poly.type
_entity_poly.pdbx_seq_one_letter_code
_entity_poly.pdbx_strand_id
1 'polypeptide(L)'
;MMNWIFIEIANIFNFLVQIFQTEIFQLGNQSFSIKNITEIILSIIIVIFLSRTIKKWMSEWILVNLGVKKGTREAIATIIN
;
A
#
# COMPACT_ATOMS: atom_id res chain seq x y z
N MET A 1 -27.27 29.49 3.24
CA MET A 1 -27.76 28.13 3.58
C MET A 1 -26.71 27.04 3.31
N MET A 2 -25.97 27.09 2.19
CA MET A 2 -24.97 26.05 1.83
C MET A 2 -23.73 25.98 2.75
N ASN A 3 -23.36 27.09 3.41
CA ASN A 3 -22.12 27.18 4.22
C ASN A 3 -22.14 26.30 5.49
N TRP A 4 -23.30 26.08 6.09
CA TRP A 4 -23.40 25.33 7.35
C TRP A 4 -23.12 23.84 7.16
N ILE A 5 -23.54 23.28 6.03
CA ILE A 5 -23.27 21.88 5.66
C ILE A 5 -21.75 21.67 5.47
N PHE A 6 -21.05 22.61 4.83
CA PHE A 6 -19.61 22.53 4.66
C PHE A 6 -18.86 22.60 5.99
N ILE A 7 -19.32 23.42 6.94
CA ILE A 7 -18.74 23.51 8.28
C ILE A 7 -18.93 22.20 9.05
N GLU A 8 -20.11 21.60 8.96
CA GLU A 8 -20.40 20.33 9.63
C GLU A 8 -19.56 19.17 9.07
N ILE A 9 -19.42 19.11 7.74
CA ILE A 9 -18.54 18.14 7.07
C ILE A 9 -17.08 18.33 7.51
N ALA A 10 -16.60 19.58 7.58
CA ALA A 10 -15.24 19.87 8.01
C ALA A 10 -15.00 19.47 9.47
N ASN A 11 -15.97 19.70 10.36
CA ASN A 11 -15.89 19.29 11.77
C ASN A 11 -15.82 17.77 11.92
N ILE A 12 -16.65 17.04 11.18
CA ILE A 12 -16.63 15.57 11.17
C ILE A 12 -15.27 15.07 10.66
N PHE A 13 -14.76 15.66 9.58
CA PHE A 13 -13.47 15.26 9.02
C PHE A 13 -12.32 15.53 9.99
N ASN A 14 -12.30 16.70 10.64
CA ASN A 14 -11.28 17.05 11.63
C ASN A 14 -11.33 16.12 12.85
N PHE A 15 -12.53 15.74 13.31
CA PHE A 15 -12.69 14.79 14.40
C PHE A 15 -12.14 13.40 14.03
N LEU A 16 -12.40 12.93 12.80
CA LEU A 16 -11.81 11.69 12.31
C LEU A 16 -10.28 11.79 12.26
N VAL A 17 -9.73 12.87 11.72
CA VAL A 17 -8.28 13.09 11.67
C VAL A 17 -7.65 13.06 13.07
N GLN A 18 -8.29 13.67 14.06
CA GLN A 18 -7.82 13.64 15.46
C GLN A 18 -7.79 12.21 16.01
N ILE A 19 -8.83 11.42 15.78
CA ILE A 19 -8.86 10.01 16.19
C ILE A 19 -7.70 9.24 15.56
N PHE A 20 -7.45 9.44 14.27
CA PHE A 20 -6.36 8.76 13.56
C PHE A 20 -4.97 9.13 14.06
N GLN A 21 -4.79 10.37 14.53
CA GLN A 21 -3.51 10.89 15.06
C GLN A 21 -3.31 10.61 16.55
N THR A 22 -4.37 10.20 17.26
CA THR A 22 -4.27 9.87 18.68
C THR A 22 -3.36 8.66 18.89
N GLU A 23 -2.40 8.81 19.80
CA GLU A 23 -1.50 7.72 20.21
C GLU A 23 -2.31 6.64 20.94
N ILE A 24 -2.23 5.40 20.47
CA ILE A 24 -2.94 4.25 21.08
C ILE A 24 -2.08 3.64 22.18
N PHE A 25 -0.77 3.48 21.92
CA PHE A 25 0.18 2.89 22.86
C PHE A 25 1.59 3.41 22.59
N GLN A 26 2.42 3.41 23.62
CA GLN A 26 3.84 3.75 23.52
C GLN A 26 4.67 2.48 23.70
N LEU A 27 5.68 2.30 22.84
CA LEU A 27 6.59 1.16 22.87
C LEU A 27 8.02 1.68 22.91
N GLY A 28 8.63 1.65 24.10
CA GLY A 28 9.89 2.31 24.39
C GLY A 28 9.75 3.84 24.26
N ASN A 29 10.55 4.44 23.37
CA ASN A 29 10.51 5.89 23.08
C ASN A 29 9.66 6.25 21.85
N GLN A 30 8.93 5.29 21.26
CA GLN A 30 8.10 5.52 20.08
C GLN A 30 6.63 5.42 20.44
N SER A 31 5.85 6.42 20.05
CA SER A 31 4.39 6.37 20.13
C SER A 31 3.80 5.78 18.86
N PHE A 32 2.87 4.85 19.03
CA PHE A 32 2.14 4.20 17.95
C PHE A 32 0.71 4.72 17.93
N SER A 33 0.34 5.36 16.82
CA SER A 33 -1.02 5.82 16.54
C SER A 33 -1.73 4.91 15.53
N ILE A 34 -3.03 5.10 15.35
CA ILE A 34 -3.84 4.40 14.32
C ILE A 34 -3.27 4.67 12.92
N LYS A 35 -2.74 5.88 12.70
CA LYS A 35 -2.01 6.23 11.48
C LYS A 35 -0.85 5.27 11.20
N ASN A 36 0.00 4.97 12.19
CA ASN A 36 1.14 4.06 12.00
C ASN A 36 0.70 2.66 11.56
N ILE A 37 -0.36 2.12 12.20
CA ILE A 37 -0.92 0.81 11.84
C ILE A 37 -1.45 0.83 10.39
N THR A 38 -2.16 1.90 10.04
CA THR A 38 -2.71 2.09 8.70
C THR A 38 -1.61 2.20 7.64
N GLU A 39 -0.52 2.92 7.94
CA GLU A 39 0.66 3.02 7.07
C GLU A 39 1.33 1.68 6.84
N ILE A 40 1.46 0.84 7.88
CA ILE A 40 2.02 -0.52 7.75
C ILE A 40 1.13 -1.38 6.85
N ILE A 41 -0.18 -1.38 7.08
CA ILE A 41 -1.14 -2.15 6.27
C ILE A 41 -1.09 -1.70 4.81
N LEU A 42 -1.10 -0.39 4.56
CA LEU A 42 -0.98 0.17 3.21
C LEU A 42 0.35 -0.21 2.56
N SER A 43 1.44 -0.16 3.31
CA SER A 43 2.77 -0.56 2.81
C SER A 43 2.78 -2.02 2.37
N ILE A 44 2.17 -2.92 3.15
CA ILE A 44 2.05 -4.35 2.78
C ILE A 44 1.23 -4.51 1.50
N ILE A 45 0.10 -3.83 1.39
CA ILE A 45 -0.75 -3.87 0.18
C ILE A 45 0.04 -3.38 -1.04
N ILE A 46 0.75 -2.26 -0.90
CA ILE A 46 1.57 -1.67 -1.96
C ILE A 46 2.66 -2.65 -2.39
N VAL A 47 3.38 -3.27 -1.45
CA VAL A 47 4.42 -4.26 -1.76
C VAL A 47 3.85 -5.45 -2.50
N ILE A 48 2.71 -6.01 -2.07
CA ILE A 48 2.04 -7.13 -2.75
C ILE A 48 1.66 -6.71 -4.17
N PHE A 49 1.08 -5.53 -4.33
CA PHE A 49 0.66 -5.01 -5.64
C PHE A 49 1.84 -4.79 -6.58
N LEU A 50 2.93 -4.18 -6.08
CA LEU A 50 4.15 -3.94 -6.82
C LEU A 50 4.82 -5.26 -7.23
N SER A 51 4.98 -6.21 -6.31
CA SER A 51 5.56 -7.52 -6.61
C SER A 51 4.79 -8.24 -7.71
N ARG A 52 3.46 -8.22 -7.67
CA ARG A 52 2.62 -8.81 -8.73
C ARG A 52 2.80 -8.10 -10.07
N THR A 53 2.83 -6.77 -10.05
CA THR A 53 2.99 -5.95 -11.25
C THR A 53 4.36 -6.16 -11.90
N ILE A 54 5.42 -6.08 -11.11
CA ILE A 54 6.80 -6.29 -11.56
C ILE A 54 6.97 -7.70 -12.10
N LYS A 55 6.46 -8.71 -11.41
CA LYS A 55 6.51 -10.11 -11.87
C LYS A 55 5.86 -10.28 -13.24
N LYS A 56 4.66 -9.73 -13.42
CA LYS A 56 3.94 -9.79 -14.69
C LYS A 56 4.73 -9.08 -15.79
N TRP A 57 5.23 -7.88 -15.50
CA TRP A 57 6.03 -7.10 -16.44
C TRP A 57 7.33 -7.80 -16.84
N MET A 58 8.04 -8.43 -15.89
CA MET A 58 9.23 -9.22 -16.18
C MET A 58 8.93 -10.41 -17.10
N SER A 59 7.89 -11.19 -16.80
CA SER A 59 7.55 -12.39 -17.56
C SER A 59 7.04 -12.07 -18.96
N GLU A 60 6.13 -11.11 -19.08
CA GLU A 60 5.42 -10.81 -20.32
C GLU A 60 6.19 -9.87 -21.22
N TRP A 61 7.01 -8.98 -20.65
CA TRP A 61 7.69 -7.94 -21.40
C TRP A 61 9.19 -8.17 -21.46
N ILE A 62 9.88 -8.20 -20.31
CA ILE A 62 11.36 -8.24 -20.27
C ILE A 62 11.89 -9.56 -20.85
N LEU A 63 11.41 -10.70 -20.36
CA LEU A 63 11.90 -12.02 -20.80
C LEU A 63 11.54 -12.31 -22.25
N VAL A 64 10.41 -11.78 -22.73
CA VAL A 64 10.03 -11.86 -24.15
C VAL A 64 11.00 -11.05 -25.01
N ASN A 65 11.27 -9.80 -24.63
CA ASN A 65 12.14 -8.92 -25.39
C ASN A 65 13.60 -9.38 -25.40
N LEU A 66 14.01 -10.13 -24.38
CA LEU A 66 15.33 -10.78 -24.31
C LEU A 66 15.42 -12.09 -25.11
N GLY A 67 14.34 -12.51 -25.78
CA GLY A 67 14.33 -13.75 -26.58
C GLY A 67 14.40 -15.03 -25.75
N VAL A 68 14.02 -14.98 -24.47
CA VAL A 68 14.08 -16.15 -23.58
C VAL A 68 13.03 -17.17 -24.03
N LYS A 69 13.46 -18.42 -24.23
CA LYS A 69 12.59 -19.52 -24.63
C LYS A 69 11.49 -19.75 -23.58
N LYS A 70 10.30 -20.14 -24.03
CA LYS A 70 9.11 -20.33 -23.18
C LYS A 70 9.37 -21.21 -21.95
N GLY A 71 10.08 -22.34 -22.11
CA GLY A 71 10.40 -23.24 -20.99
C GLY A 71 11.31 -22.62 -19.94
N THR A 72 12.28 -21.80 -20.34
CA THR A 72 13.15 -21.08 -19.41
C THR A 72 12.39 -19.96 -18.69
N ARG A 73 11.47 -19.29 -19.39
CA ARG A 73 10.58 -18.28 -18.80
C ARG A 73 9.66 -18.88 -17.74
N GLU A 74 9.09 -20.07 -17.97
CA GLU A 74 8.25 -20.78 -17.00
C GLU A 74 9.04 -21.20 -15.75
N ALA A 75 10.29 -21.64 -15.91
CA ALA A 75 11.19 -21.91 -14.79
C ALA A 75 11.51 -20.64 -13.98
N ILE A 76 11.83 -19.53 -14.64
CA ILE A 76 12.12 -18.24 -13.97
C ILE A 76 10.88 -17.70 -13.27
N ALA A 77 9.70 -17.79 -13.90
CA ALA A 77 8.44 -17.35 -13.30
C ALA A 77 8.06 -18.13 -12.04
N THR A 78 8.52 -19.38 -11.93
CA THR A 78 8.37 -20.24 -10.74
C THR A 78 9.29 -19.80 -9.60
N ILE A 79 10.54 -19.41 -9.88
CA ILE A 79 11.47 -18.89 -8.87
C ILE A 79 11.01 -17.52 -8.33
N ILE A 80 10.37 -16.72 -9.17
CA ILE A 80 9.80 -15.42 -8.80
C ILE A 80 8.41 -15.61 -8.11
N ASN A 81 7.97 -16.85 -7.82
CA ASN A 81 6.66 -17.13 -7.21
C ASN A 81 6.70 -17.21 -5.69
#